data_AF-A0A4Y7K8H7-F1
#
_entry.id   AF-A0A4Y7K8H7-F1
#
_cell.length_a   1.000
_cell.length_b   1.000
_cell.length_c   1.000
_cell.angle_alpha   90.00
_cell.angle_beta   90.00
_cell.angle_gamma   90.00
#
_symmetry.space_group_name_H-M   'P 1'
#
loop_
_entity.id
_entity.type
_entity.pdbx_description
1 polymer ?
#
loop_
_entity_poly.entity_id
_entity_poly.type
_entity_poly.pdbx_seq_one_letter_code
_entity_poly.pdbx_strand_id
1 'polypeptide(L)'
;MMSPEEEKGQVSSSIDSVSGSSSGRGVPTPLHSHSHSSNTNPDSMNSVEMVTSFPSRTIFLGVDVGTGSARAGLFDDTGKLLGSASSPIQIWKDHDCVEQSSTDIWHAICAAVKAACSLANVSGDEVSGLGFAATCSLVAVDADGSPVTVSLSGDARRNVIVWMDHRAIKQAERINTCNSPVLQYCGGALSPEMQPPKLLWVKENLQESWSMTFRWMDLSDWLSYRATGDDTRSLCTTVCKWTYLGHAHMHQMSEKDSRDMEACGWDDDFWEEIGLGDLVDGHHAKIGRSVAFPGHPLGAGLTRAAAKARNLFI
;
A
#
# COMPACT_ATOMS: atom_id res chain seq x y z
N MET A 1 -14.84 -14.34 -58.29
CA MET A 1 -15.83 -13.54 -59.06
C MET A 1 -16.74 -12.85 -58.07
N MET A 2 -17.00 -11.56 -58.29
CA MET A 2 -18.14 -10.76 -57.79
C MET A 2 -18.39 -10.62 -56.26
N SER A 3 -17.99 -9.47 -55.72
CA SER A 3 -18.87 -8.50 -55.04
C SER A 3 -19.71 -7.73 -56.11
N PRO A 4 -20.60 -6.73 -55.82
CA PRO A 4 -20.95 -6.01 -54.58
C PRO A 4 -22.48 -6.17 -54.24
N GLU A 5 -23.20 -5.40 -53.40
CA GLU A 5 -23.47 -3.94 -53.22
C GLU A 5 -23.74 -3.66 -51.72
N GLU A 6 -23.24 -2.61 -51.06
CA GLU A 6 -23.62 -1.18 -51.09
C GLU A 6 -25.11 -0.85 -50.84
N GLU A 7 -25.43 -0.29 -49.67
CA GLU A 7 -26.44 0.78 -49.56
C GLU A 7 -26.02 1.84 -48.51
N LYS A 8 -26.44 3.10 -48.72
CA LYS A 8 -25.94 4.33 -48.06
C LYS A 8 -27.06 5.05 -47.28
N GLY A 9 -26.68 5.82 -46.27
CA GLY A 9 -27.51 6.83 -45.61
C GLY A 9 -26.79 7.37 -44.36
N GLN A 10 -26.00 8.45 -44.40
CA GLN A 10 -26.23 9.85 -44.78
C GLN A 10 -26.89 10.71 -43.69
N VAL A 11 -26.01 11.30 -42.86
CA VAL A 11 -25.97 12.71 -42.39
C VAL A 11 -27.28 13.43 -42.05
N SER A 12 -27.38 13.91 -40.80
CA SER A 12 -27.83 15.29 -40.54
C SER A 12 -27.07 15.94 -39.38
N SER A 13 -26.54 17.13 -39.65
CA SER A 13 -25.97 18.06 -38.67
C SER A 13 -26.98 19.16 -38.38
N SER A 14 -27.08 19.63 -37.14
CA SER A 14 -27.70 20.93 -36.84
C SER A 14 -26.89 21.69 -35.79
N ILE A 15 -26.26 22.78 -36.23
CA ILE A 15 -25.86 23.91 -35.40
C ILE A 15 -27.02 24.89 -35.48
N ASP A 16 -27.42 25.51 -34.38
CA ASP A 16 -28.13 26.78 -34.44
C ASP A 16 -27.79 27.69 -33.27
N SER A 17 -27.65 28.98 -33.59
CA SER A 17 -27.26 30.04 -32.65
C SER A 17 -27.94 31.34 -33.06
N VAL A 18 -28.82 31.90 -32.22
CA VAL A 18 -29.29 33.29 -32.36
C VAL A 18 -29.46 33.96 -30.98
N SER A 19 -29.17 35.25 -30.98
CA SER A 19 -29.02 36.20 -29.88
C SER A 19 -30.29 36.95 -29.44
N GLY A 20 -30.22 37.56 -28.24
CA GLY A 20 -30.84 38.86 -27.94
C GLY A 20 -31.25 39.01 -26.47
N SER A 21 -31.19 40.15 -25.80
CA SER A 21 -30.49 41.46 -25.92
C SER A 21 -31.22 42.43 -24.96
N SER A 22 -30.57 43.55 -24.57
CA SER A 22 -31.14 44.72 -23.86
C SER A 22 -31.38 44.58 -22.34
N SER A 23 -31.37 45.64 -21.51
CA SER A 23 -30.53 46.87 -21.46
C SER A 23 -30.92 47.71 -20.23
N GLY A 24 -29.97 48.35 -19.53
CA GLY A 24 -30.29 49.34 -18.49
C GLY A 24 -29.06 50.04 -17.91
N ARG A 25 -28.95 51.37 -18.10
CA ARG A 25 -27.85 52.24 -17.61
C ARG A 25 -28.36 53.13 -16.47
N GLY A 26 -27.49 53.60 -15.55
CA GLY A 26 -27.81 54.74 -14.67
C GLY A 26 -26.81 55.02 -13.51
N VAL A 27 -26.24 56.22 -13.47
CA VAL A 27 -25.09 56.72 -12.65
C VAL A 27 -25.23 58.27 -12.57
N PRO A 28 -24.86 59.06 -11.51
CA PRO A 28 -23.81 58.87 -10.48
C PRO A 28 -24.21 59.17 -9.00
N THR A 29 -23.21 59.48 -8.18
CA THR A 29 -23.13 59.93 -6.75
C THR A 29 -23.67 61.34 -6.45
N PRO A 30 -23.67 61.79 -5.17
CA PRO A 30 -22.62 62.74 -4.74
C PRO A 30 -22.00 62.48 -3.34
N LEU A 31 -20.91 63.20 -3.03
CA LEU A 31 -20.15 63.16 -1.77
C LEU A 31 -20.82 63.95 -0.62
N HIS A 32 -20.42 63.65 0.63
CA HIS A 32 -20.27 64.68 1.67
C HIS A 32 -19.12 64.38 2.66
N SER A 33 -18.68 65.43 3.36
CA SER A 33 -17.43 65.59 4.10
C SER A 33 -17.61 65.64 5.64
N HIS A 34 -16.51 65.92 6.36
CA HIS A 34 -16.40 66.20 7.81
C HIS A 34 -16.27 64.96 8.72
N SER A 35 -15.52 64.96 9.84
CA SER A 35 -14.42 65.84 10.33
C SER A 35 -13.73 65.18 11.55
N HIS A 36 -12.62 65.76 12.04
CA HIS A 36 -11.84 65.27 13.18
C HIS A 36 -12.64 64.84 14.44
N SER A 37 -12.13 63.80 15.13
CA SER A 37 -11.73 63.95 16.53
C SER A 37 -10.60 62.97 16.89
N SER A 38 -9.54 63.51 17.49
CA SER A 38 -8.48 62.73 18.15
C SER A 38 -8.99 62.20 19.49
N ASN A 39 -8.69 60.94 19.84
CA ASN A 39 -8.80 60.49 21.22
C ASN A 39 -7.63 59.58 21.58
N THR A 40 -6.77 60.06 22.47
CA THR A 40 -5.58 59.36 22.96
C THR A 40 -5.91 58.61 24.24
N ASN A 41 -5.90 57.27 24.20
CA ASN A 41 -5.86 56.43 25.41
C ASN A 41 -4.41 55.95 25.63
N PRO A 42 -3.75 56.37 26.72
CA PRO A 42 -2.47 55.81 27.15
C PRO A 42 -2.71 54.78 28.24
N ASP A 43 -3.02 53.53 27.88
CA ASP A 43 -2.78 52.35 28.73
C ASP A 43 -3.08 51.05 27.98
N SER A 44 -2.03 50.45 27.41
CA SER A 44 -2.00 49.03 27.11
C SER A 44 -0.55 48.55 27.23
N MET A 45 -0.22 47.93 28.36
CA MET A 45 1.05 47.22 28.50
C MET A 45 1.11 46.13 27.43
N ASN A 46 2.13 46.18 26.57
CA ASN A 46 2.40 45.09 25.63
C ASN A 46 2.79 43.84 26.42
N SER A 47 1.83 42.95 26.65
CA SER A 47 2.10 41.57 27.00
C SER A 47 2.77 40.90 25.80
N VAL A 48 4.11 40.87 25.81
CA VAL A 48 4.89 40.09 24.86
C VAL A 48 4.61 38.63 25.15
N GLU A 49 3.70 38.02 24.36
CA GLU A 49 3.63 36.57 24.28
C GLU A 49 4.97 36.07 23.76
N MET A 50 5.80 35.55 24.66
CA MET A 50 6.93 34.73 24.24
C MET A 50 6.37 33.47 23.59
N VAL A 51 6.29 33.50 22.26
CA VAL A 51 6.20 32.28 21.45
C VAL A 51 7.50 31.52 21.71
N THR A 52 7.48 30.64 22.71
CA THR A 52 8.54 29.67 22.93
C THR A 52 8.50 28.71 21.76
N SER A 53 9.29 29.02 20.74
CA SER A 53 9.62 28.12 19.64
C SER A 53 10.36 26.93 20.24
N PHE A 54 9.59 25.93 20.70
CA PHE A 54 10.13 24.61 20.95
C PHE A 54 10.70 24.12 19.62
N PRO A 55 11.93 23.57 19.59
CA PRO A 55 12.46 22.99 18.37
C PRO A 55 11.47 21.94 17.88
N SER A 56 11.04 22.04 16.63
CA SER A 56 10.09 21.11 16.01
C SER A 56 10.69 19.71 16.10
N ARG A 57 10.14 18.89 16.99
CA ARG A 57 10.67 17.55 17.23
C ARG A 57 10.22 16.67 16.08
N THR A 58 11.15 16.30 15.20
CA THR A 58 10.87 15.32 14.15
C THR A 58 10.56 13.98 14.81
N ILE A 59 9.38 13.43 14.55
CA ILE A 59 8.92 12.17 15.14
C ILE A 59 8.66 11.16 14.03
N PHE A 60 9.08 9.91 14.24
CA PHE A 60 8.92 8.80 13.32
C PHE A 60 8.09 7.69 13.96
N LEU A 61 7.19 7.09 13.20
CA LEU A 61 6.37 5.96 13.61
C LEU A 61 6.90 4.66 12.98
N GLY A 62 7.27 3.69 13.81
CA GLY A 62 7.54 2.32 13.40
C GLY A 62 6.37 1.41 13.73
N VAL A 63 5.93 0.60 12.76
CA VAL A 63 4.89 -0.44 12.95
C VAL A 63 5.49 -1.81 12.65
N ASP A 64 5.32 -2.76 13.58
CA ASP A 64 5.77 -4.15 13.46
C ASP A 64 4.58 -5.12 13.61
N VAL A 65 4.30 -5.88 12.55
CA VAL A 65 3.22 -6.86 12.49
C VAL A 65 3.78 -8.27 12.62
N GLY A 66 3.88 -8.73 13.88
CA GLY A 66 4.25 -10.10 14.21
C GLY A 66 3.06 -11.06 14.12
N THR A 67 3.32 -12.36 14.31
CA THR A 67 2.28 -13.41 14.22
C THR A 67 1.07 -13.16 15.14
N GLY A 68 1.30 -12.73 16.39
CA GLY A 68 0.22 -12.59 17.39
C GLY A 68 -0.25 -11.16 17.69
N SER A 69 0.45 -10.13 17.20
CA SER A 69 0.10 -8.73 17.50
C SER A 69 0.73 -7.75 16.52
N ALA A 70 0.02 -6.65 16.29
CA ALA A 70 0.56 -5.43 15.72
C ALA A 70 1.16 -4.59 16.87
N ARG A 71 2.35 -4.02 16.64
CA ARG A 71 3.07 -3.15 17.57
C ARG A 71 3.35 -1.82 16.89
N ALA A 72 3.27 -0.74 17.66
CA ALA A 72 3.59 0.61 17.22
C ALA A 72 4.56 1.25 18.20
N GLY A 73 5.55 2.00 17.68
CA GLY A 73 6.50 2.77 18.47
C GLY A 73 6.80 4.11 17.83
N LEU A 74 6.76 5.18 18.63
CA LEU A 74 7.14 6.53 18.22
C LEU A 74 8.57 6.83 18.67
N PHE A 75 9.37 7.41 17.78
CA PHE A 75 10.78 7.71 18.00
C PHE A 75 11.07 9.17 17.62
N ASP A 76 12.02 9.81 18.30
CA ASP A 76 12.58 11.08 17.80
C ASP A 76 13.73 10.85 16.81
N ASP A 77 14.28 11.94 16.27
CA ASP A 77 15.41 11.98 15.35
C ASP A 77 16.72 11.40 15.89
N THR A 78 16.84 11.21 17.21
CA THR A 78 17.96 10.48 17.84
C THR A 78 17.72 8.97 17.95
N GLY A 79 16.53 8.50 17.54
CA GLY A 79 16.10 7.11 17.68
C GLY A 79 15.59 6.76 19.09
N LYS A 80 15.34 7.75 19.95
CA LYS A 80 14.82 7.51 21.30
C LYS A 80 13.33 7.19 21.25
N LEU A 81 12.93 6.06 21.82
CA LEU A 81 11.53 5.68 21.97
C LEU A 81 10.78 6.66 22.90
N LEU A 82 9.65 7.16 22.42
CA LEU A 82 8.79 8.14 23.09
C LEU A 82 7.56 7.47 23.73
N GLY A 83 7.01 6.47 23.06
CA GLY A 83 5.89 5.67 23.51
C GLY A 83 5.68 4.49 22.57
N SER A 84 5.17 3.38 23.09
CA SER A 84 4.84 2.20 22.32
C SER A 84 3.61 1.48 22.87
N ALA A 85 2.93 0.73 22.02
CA ALA A 85 1.81 -0.10 22.39
C ALA A 85 1.67 -1.29 21.43
N SER A 86 0.81 -2.25 21.80
CA SER A 86 0.48 -3.41 20.97
C SER A 86 -1.02 -3.68 20.97
N SER A 87 -1.48 -4.37 19.93
CA SER A 87 -2.86 -4.86 19.81
C SER A 87 -2.83 -6.28 19.25
N PRO A 88 -3.58 -7.23 19.84
CA PRO A 88 -3.57 -8.63 19.40
C PRO A 88 -4.19 -8.80 18.00
N ILE A 89 -3.70 -9.78 17.25
CA ILE A 89 -4.23 -10.17 15.94
C ILE A 89 -4.90 -11.53 16.06
N GLN A 90 -6.10 -11.67 15.50
CA GLN A 90 -6.78 -12.96 15.41
C GLN A 90 -6.04 -13.90 14.45
N ILE A 91 -5.78 -15.13 14.89
CA ILE A 91 -5.22 -16.20 14.06
C ILE A 91 -6.27 -17.33 14.00
N TRP A 92 -6.52 -17.87 12.81
CA TRP A 92 -7.19 -19.16 12.66
C TRP A 92 -6.13 -20.21 12.35
N LYS A 93 -6.13 -21.32 13.09
CA LYS A 93 -5.24 -22.46 12.81
C LYS A 93 -6.07 -23.74 12.76
N ASP A 94 -5.89 -24.49 11.69
CA ASP A 94 -6.48 -25.81 11.48
C ASP A 94 -5.45 -26.70 10.79
N HIS A 95 -4.93 -27.69 11.54
CA HIS A 95 -3.80 -28.54 11.11
C HIS A 95 -2.61 -27.69 10.58
N ASP A 96 -2.27 -27.85 9.31
CA ASP A 96 -1.17 -27.16 8.62
C ASP A 96 -1.58 -25.78 8.07
N CYS A 97 -2.88 -25.48 8.05
CA CYS A 97 -3.42 -24.19 7.60
C CYS A 97 -3.39 -23.17 8.75
N VAL A 98 -2.80 -22.00 8.51
CA VAL A 98 -2.70 -20.87 9.43
C VAL A 98 -3.08 -19.59 8.68
N GLU A 99 -4.14 -18.94 9.15
CA GLU A 99 -4.82 -17.85 8.43
C GLU A 99 -4.99 -16.61 9.31
N GLN A 100 -4.96 -15.45 8.67
CA GLN A 100 -5.20 -14.14 9.27
C GLN A 100 -6.14 -13.30 8.38
N SER A 101 -6.52 -12.13 8.91
CA SER A 101 -7.40 -11.15 8.25
C SER A 101 -6.66 -9.84 8.11
N SER A 102 -6.46 -9.37 6.88
CA SER A 102 -5.75 -8.11 6.62
C SER A 102 -6.51 -6.91 7.20
N THR A 103 -7.85 -6.97 7.18
CA THR A 103 -8.73 -6.01 7.84
C THR A 103 -8.51 -5.95 9.35
N ASP A 104 -8.41 -7.10 10.02
CA ASP A 104 -8.20 -7.14 11.48
C ASP A 104 -6.77 -6.75 11.87
N ILE A 105 -5.78 -7.08 11.04
CA ILE A 105 -4.41 -6.58 11.16
C ILE A 105 -4.38 -5.04 11.09
N TRP A 106 -5.07 -4.44 10.11
CA TRP A 106 -5.12 -2.98 9.99
C TRP A 106 -5.82 -2.32 11.17
N HIS A 107 -6.90 -2.91 11.69
CA HIS A 107 -7.54 -2.44 12.92
C HIS A 107 -6.62 -2.54 14.15
N ALA A 108 -5.85 -3.62 14.29
CA ALA A 108 -4.87 -3.80 15.36
C ALA A 108 -3.75 -2.75 15.28
N ILE A 109 -3.27 -2.42 14.06
CA ILE A 109 -2.30 -1.33 13.84
C ILE A 109 -2.91 0.01 14.29
N CYS A 110 -4.11 0.37 13.82
CA CYS A 110 -4.76 1.63 14.21
C CYS A 110 -4.91 1.76 15.73
N ALA A 111 -5.26 0.66 16.41
CA ALA A 111 -5.36 0.62 17.87
C ALA A 111 -4.00 0.79 18.56
N ALA A 112 -2.96 0.10 18.09
CA ALA A 112 -1.60 0.21 18.63
C ALA A 112 -1.01 1.61 18.41
N VAL A 113 -1.15 2.19 17.21
CA VAL A 113 -0.69 3.56 16.89
C VAL A 113 -1.36 4.57 17.81
N LYS A 114 -2.70 4.55 17.91
CA LYS A 114 -3.45 5.46 18.79
C LYS A 114 -3.01 5.37 20.25
N ALA A 115 -2.76 4.16 20.76
CA ALA A 115 -2.28 3.96 22.12
C ALA A 115 -0.83 4.47 22.31
N ALA A 116 0.06 4.24 21.33
CA ALA A 116 1.43 4.75 21.35
C ALA A 116 1.46 6.30 21.35
N CYS A 117 0.68 6.96 20.49
CA CYS A 117 0.54 8.42 20.47
C CYS A 117 0.05 8.96 21.82
N SER A 118 -0.96 8.33 22.41
CA SER A 118 -1.49 8.71 23.72
C SER A 118 -0.49 8.54 24.87
N LEU A 119 0.41 7.55 24.79
CA LEU A 119 1.46 7.31 25.80
C LEU A 119 2.65 8.25 25.62
N ALA A 120 2.98 8.61 24.37
CA ALA A 120 4.04 9.57 24.04
C ALA A 120 3.63 11.03 24.27
N ASN A 121 2.33 11.31 24.44
CA ASN A 121 1.73 12.65 24.36
C ASN A 121 2.12 13.37 23.05
N VAL A 122 1.89 12.68 21.93
CA VAL A 122 2.20 13.11 20.57
C VAL A 122 0.91 13.15 19.77
N SER A 123 0.62 14.27 19.12
CA SER A 123 -0.45 14.38 18.13
C SER A 123 -0.03 13.74 16.81
N GLY A 124 -1.02 13.31 16.01
CA GLY A 124 -0.77 12.60 14.76
C GLY A 124 0.07 13.40 13.77
N ASP A 125 -0.31 14.67 13.60
CA ASP A 125 0.30 15.67 12.71
C ASP A 125 1.74 16.09 13.09
N GLU A 126 2.28 15.60 14.21
CA GLU A 126 3.70 15.75 14.56
C GLU A 126 4.58 14.63 13.94
N VAL A 127 3.97 13.55 13.44
CA VAL A 127 4.71 12.42 12.86
C VAL A 127 5.15 12.77 11.44
N SER A 128 6.45 12.78 11.21
CA SER A 128 7.10 13.16 9.94
C SER A 128 7.37 11.99 8.99
N GLY A 129 7.19 10.74 9.45
CA GLY A 129 7.41 9.55 8.64
C GLY A 129 6.94 8.25 9.30
N LEU A 130 6.63 7.26 8.48
CA LEU A 130 6.09 5.95 8.88
C LEU A 130 6.86 4.83 8.16
N GLY A 131 7.23 3.78 8.91
CA GLY A 131 7.79 2.55 8.37
C GLY A 131 7.04 1.31 8.86
N PHE A 132 6.89 0.31 7.98
CA PHE A 132 6.27 -0.98 8.28
C PHE A 132 7.31 -2.11 8.24
N ALA A 133 7.23 -3.02 9.21
CA ALA A 133 7.82 -4.35 9.19
C ALA A 133 6.71 -5.38 9.47
N ALA A 134 6.80 -6.57 8.88
CA ALA A 134 5.82 -7.63 9.09
C ALA A 134 6.44 -9.02 8.90
N THR A 135 5.73 -10.05 9.38
CA THR A 135 5.97 -11.43 8.91
C THR A 135 5.76 -11.56 7.40
N CYS A 136 6.49 -12.46 6.74
CA CYS A 136 6.34 -12.78 5.32
C CYS A 136 5.09 -13.63 5.01
N SER A 137 3.93 -13.12 5.40
CA SER A 137 2.63 -13.73 5.14
C SER A 137 2.07 -13.24 3.79
N LEU A 138 1.36 -14.08 3.06
CA LEU A 138 0.82 -13.78 1.74
C LEU A 138 -0.60 -13.21 1.85
N VAL A 139 -0.85 -12.02 1.30
CA VAL A 139 -2.15 -11.33 1.30
C VAL A 139 -2.78 -11.36 -0.09
N ALA A 140 -4.09 -11.63 -0.14
CA ALA A 140 -4.92 -11.60 -1.34
C ALA A 140 -5.94 -10.46 -1.31
N VAL A 141 -6.00 -9.63 -2.36
CA VAL A 141 -7.06 -8.63 -2.54
C VAL A 141 -7.55 -8.51 -3.99
N ASP A 142 -8.79 -8.06 -4.15
CA ASP A 142 -9.40 -7.75 -5.45
C ASP A 142 -9.01 -6.35 -5.97
N ALA A 143 -9.65 -5.92 -7.07
CA ALA A 143 -9.35 -4.66 -7.74
C ALA A 143 -9.71 -3.41 -6.93
N ASP A 144 -10.66 -3.52 -5.99
CA ASP A 144 -11.05 -2.45 -5.07
C ASP A 144 -10.23 -2.49 -3.77
N GLY A 145 -9.30 -3.44 -3.65
CA GLY A 145 -8.48 -3.68 -2.46
C GLY A 145 -9.23 -4.43 -1.35
N SER A 146 -10.36 -5.08 -1.66
CA SER A 146 -11.14 -5.86 -0.69
C SER A 146 -10.52 -7.25 -0.47
N PRO A 147 -10.67 -7.86 0.72
CA PRO A 147 -10.19 -9.20 1.02
C PRO A 147 -10.75 -10.29 0.09
N VAL A 148 -9.86 -11.08 -0.55
CA VAL A 148 -10.23 -12.30 -1.28
C VAL A 148 -9.87 -13.52 -0.45
N THR A 149 -10.81 -14.45 -0.23
CA THR A 149 -10.54 -15.59 0.67
C THR A 149 -9.43 -16.50 0.15
N VAL A 150 -8.51 -16.86 1.06
CA VAL A 150 -7.51 -17.93 0.84
C VAL A 150 -7.86 -19.17 1.66
N SER A 151 -9.08 -19.25 2.21
CA SER A 151 -9.52 -20.28 3.13
C SER A 151 -10.49 -21.27 2.47
N LEU A 152 -10.30 -22.56 2.75
CA LEU A 152 -11.25 -23.63 2.39
C LEU A 152 -12.63 -23.43 3.05
N SER A 153 -12.73 -22.57 4.07
CA SER A 153 -14.00 -22.20 4.70
C SER A 153 -14.86 -21.22 3.90
N GLY A 154 -14.31 -20.55 2.89
CA GLY A 154 -14.98 -19.48 2.14
C GLY A 154 -15.16 -18.16 2.90
N ASP A 155 -14.68 -18.04 4.15
CA ASP A 155 -14.74 -16.78 4.91
C ASP A 155 -13.86 -15.71 4.23
N ALA A 156 -14.49 -14.71 3.61
CA ALA A 156 -13.84 -13.62 2.89
C ALA A 156 -12.83 -12.85 3.75
N ARG A 157 -13.01 -12.81 5.08
CA ARG A 157 -12.07 -12.14 5.99
C ARG A 157 -10.73 -12.86 6.08
N ARG A 158 -10.68 -14.16 5.78
CA ARG A 158 -9.45 -14.96 5.83
C ARG A 158 -8.72 -14.85 4.50
N ASN A 159 -8.08 -13.71 4.28
CA ASN A 159 -7.36 -13.38 3.04
C ASN A 159 -5.83 -13.37 3.19
N VAL A 160 -5.31 -13.86 4.32
CA VAL A 160 -3.86 -13.93 4.59
C VAL A 160 -3.45 -15.36 4.89
N ILE A 161 -2.55 -15.94 4.09
CA ILE A 161 -1.84 -17.19 4.41
C ILE A 161 -0.63 -16.81 5.25
N VAL A 162 -0.60 -17.23 6.51
CA VAL A 162 0.46 -16.83 7.45
C VAL A 162 1.80 -17.45 7.05
N TRP A 163 2.91 -16.79 7.39
CA TRP A 163 4.26 -17.26 7.05
C TRP A 163 4.49 -18.75 7.39
N MET A 164 4.12 -19.18 8.61
CA MET A 164 4.24 -20.55 9.13
C MET A 164 3.15 -21.55 8.67
N ASP A 165 2.39 -21.22 7.63
CA ASP A 165 1.42 -22.12 7.01
C ASP A 165 2.13 -23.14 6.11
N HIS A 166 1.80 -24.43 6.27
CA HIS A 166 2.44 -25.56 5.57
C HIS A 166 1.50 -26.28 4.59
N ARG A 167 0.34 -25.71 4.24
CA ARG A 167 -0.61 -26.31 3.27
C ARG A 167 0.02 -26.63 1.91
N ALA A 168 1.07 -25.88 1.55
CA ALA A 168 1.75 -25.91 0.26
C ALA A 168 2.96 -26.89 0.18
N ILE A 169 3.12 -27.83 1.12
CA ILE A 169 4.23 -28.81 1.11
C ILE A 169 4.35 -29.51 -0.25
N LYS A 170 3.25 -30.05 -0.80
CA LYS A 170 3.27 -30.80 -2.08
C LYS A 170 3.69 -29.94 -3.26
N GLN A 171 3.30 -28.66 -3.25
CA GLN A 171 3.68 -27.69 -4.28
C GLN A 171 5.15 -27.33 -4.17
N ALA A 172 5.68 -27.13 -2.95
CA ALA A 172 7.11 -26.90 -2.72
C ALA A 172 7.94 -28.12 -3.17
N GLU A 173 7.56 -29.34 -2.78
CA GLU A 173 8.19 -30.59 -3.23
C GLU A 173 8.22 -30.69 -4.76
N ARG A 174 7.11 -30.41 -5.45
CA ARG A 174 7.04 -30.44 -6.91
C ARG A 174 7.94 -29.37 -7.56
N ILE A 175 7.88 -28.13 -7.08
CA ILE A 175 8.74 -27.03 -7.58
C ILE A 175 10.23 -27.39 -7.42
N ASN A 176 10.59 -28.03 -6.31
CA ASN A 176 11.98 -28.44 -6.07
C ASN A 176 12.46 -29.57 -7.00
N THR A 177 11.58 -30.24 -7.76
CA THR A 177 11.99 -31.20 -8.80
C THR A 177 12.41 -30.55 -10.12
N CYS A 178 12.06 -29.27 -10.34
CA CYS A 178 12.38 -28.52 -11.56
C CYS A 178 13.89 -28.22 -11.71
N ASN A 179 14.65 -28.13 -10.61
CA ASN A 179 16.06 -27.73 -10.62
C ASN A 179 16.34 -26.36 -11.29
N SER A 180 15.36 -25.46 -11.34
CA SER A 180 15.52 -24.11 -11.88
C SER A 180 16.72 -23.37 -11.24
N PRO A 181 17.53 -22.61 -12.01
CA PRO A 181 18.65 -21.84 -11.50
C PRO A 181 18.29 -20.91 -10.33
N VAL A 182 17.06 -20.39 -10.31
CA VAL A 182 16.54 -19.49 -9.28
C VAL A 182 16.61 -20.11 -7.87
N LEU A 183 16.45 -21.44 -7.77
CA LEU A 183 16.50 -22.18 -6.51
C LEU A 183 17.87 -22.08 -5.81
N GLN A 184 18.96 -21.81 -6.55
CA GLN A 184 20.30 -21.65 -5.99
C GLN A 184 20.37 -20.47 -5.01
N TYR A 185 19.60 -19.41 -5.26
CA TYR A 185 19.49 -18.24 -4.36
C TYR A 185 18.63 -18.49 -3.11
N CYS A 186 17.97 -19.66 -3.04
CA CYS A 186 17.18 -20.11 -1.89
C CYS A 186 17.85 -21.28 -1.14
N GLY A 187 19.13 -21.56 -1.39
CA GLY A 187 19.85 -22.68 -0.78
C GLY A 187 19.59 -24.03 -1.46
N GLY A 188 19.06 -24.02 -2.70
CA GLY A 188 18.81 -25.19 -3.53
C GLY A 188 17.37 -25.72 -3.49
N ALA A 189 16.50 -25.19 -2.63
CA ALA A 189 15.10 -25.61 -2.51
C ALA A 189 14.22 -24.50 -1.92
N LEU A 190 12.96 -24.41 -2.34
CA LEU A 190 11.94 -23.59 -1.69
C LEU A 190 11.34 -24.31 -0.47
N SER A 191 11.10 -23.53 0.58
CA SER A 191 10.24 -23.92 1.70
C SER A 191 8.76 -23.69 1.33
N PRO A 192 7.81 -24.50 1.82
CA PRO A 192 6.37 -24.23 1.69
C PRO A 192 5.94 -22.89 2.33
N GLU A 193 6.78 -22.30 3.18
CA GLU A 193 6.56 -20.99 3.79
C GLU A 193 6.80 -19.82 2.82
N MET A 194 7.44 -20.06 1.67
CA MET A 194 7.69 -19.05 0.63
C MET A 194 6.45 -18.86 -0.26
N GLN A 195 6.41 -17.76 -1.02
CA GLN A 195 5.18 -17.37 -1.72
C GLN A 195 4.86 -18.19 -2.99
N PRO A 196 5.82 -18.63 -3.85
CA PRO A 196 5.48 -19.42 -5.04
C PRO A 196 4.73 -20.73 -4.75
N PRO A 197 5.13 -21.57 -3.77
CA PRO A 197 4.34 -22.73 -3.36
C PRO A 197 2.91 -22.39 -2.90
N LYS A 198 2.75 -21.31 -2.11
CA LYS A 198 1.44 -20.85 -1.61
C LYS A 198 0.53 -20.38 -2.74
N LEU A 199 1.07 -19.61 -3.71
CA LEU A 199 0.34 -19.18 -4.91
C LEU A 199 -0.12 -20.37 -5.74
N LEU A 200 0.77 -21.34 -5.98
CA LEU A 200 0.45 -22.56 -6.72
C LEU A 200 -0.62 -23.41 -6.00
N TRP A 201 -0.57 -23.48 -4.67
CA TRP A 201 -1.61 -24.14 -3.88
C TRP A 201 -2.96 -23.45 -4.05
N VAL A 202 -3.02 -22.11 -3.99
CA VAL A 202 -4.28 -21.37 -4.19
C VAL A 202 -4.81 -21.59 -5.61
N LYS A 203 -3.96 -21.52 -6.64
CA LYS A 203 -4.37 -21.75 -8.04
C LYS A 203 -5.00 -23.13 -8.24
N GLU A 204 -4.46 -24.16 -7.60
CA GLU A 204 -4.97 -25.53 -7.70
C GLU A 204 -6.23 -25.79 -6.88
N ASN A 205 -6.36 -25.20 -5.68
CA ASN A 205 -7.40 -25.54 -4.70
C ASN A 205 -8.54 -24.51 -4.58
N LEU A 206 -8.31 -23.25 -4.99
CA LEU A 206 -9.22 -22.11 -4.83
C LEU A 206 -9.28 -21.28 -6.13
N GLN A 207 -9.69 -21.92 -7.23
CA GLN A 207 -9.70 -21.32 -8.58
C GLN A 207 -10.54 -20.03 -8.68
N GLU A 208 -11.64 -19.92 -7.93
CA GLU A 208 -12.45 -18.70 -7.86
C GLU A 208 -11.66 -17.56 -7.22
N SER A 209 -11.04 -17.78 -6.05
CA SER A 209 -10.15 -16.81 -5.41
C SER A 209 -8.97 -16.41 -6.30
N TRP A 210 -8.35 -17.37 -6.99
CA TRP A 210 -7.26 -17.11 -7.94
C TRP A 210 -7.68 -16.16 -9.07
N SER A 211 -8.90 -16.38 -9.59
CA SER A 211 -9.50 -15.56 -10.65
C SER A 211 -9.82 -14.15 -10.15
N MET A 212 -10.44 -14.02 -8.97
CA MET A 212 -10.82 -12.74 -8.36
C MET A 212 -9.63 -11.91 -7.86
N THR A 213 -8.54 -12.55 -7.42
CA THR A 213 -7.41 -11.83 -6.83
C THR A 213 -6.74 -10.95 -7.89
N PHE A 214 -6.75 -9.64 -7.65
CA PHE A 214 -6.08 -8.63 -8.47
C PHE A 214 -4.65 -8.37 -8.00
N ARG A 215 -4.37 -8.57 -6.70
CA ARG A 215 -3.03 -8.48 -6.11
C ARG A 215 -2.76 -9.55 -5.08
N TRP A 216 -1.60 -10.17 -5.27
CA TRP A 216 -0.86 -10.96 -4.30
C TRP A 216 0.28 -10.10 -3.76
N MET A 217 0.39 -9.99 -2.44
CA MET A 217 1.39 -9.14 -1.78
C MET A 217 1.99 -9.83 -0.56
N ASP A 218 3.25 -9.56 -0.24
CA ASP A 218 3.76 -9.85 1.10
C ASP A 218 3.09 -8.89 2.09
N LEU A 219 2.89 -9.30 3.33
CA LEU A 219 2.13 -8.51 4.30
C LEU A 219 2.74 -7.11 4.52
N SER A 220 4.07 -6.97 4.48
CA SER A 220 4.73 -5.66 4.60
C SER A 220 4.51 -4.75 3.38
N ASP A 221 4.42 -5.34 2.17
CA ASP A 221 4.06 -4.61 0.95
C ASP A 221 2.58 -4.21 0.98
N TRP A 222 1.69 -5.11 1.42
CA TRP A 222 0.25 -4.82 1.56
C TRP A 222 0.00 -3.68 2.54
N LEU A 223 0.73 -3.61 3.66
CA LEU A 223 0.60 -2.51 4.62
C LEU A 223 1.00 -1.16 4.00
N SER A 224 2.07 -1.16 3.21
CA SER A 224 2.55 0.02 2.50
C SER A 224 1.54 0.48 1.44
N TYR A 225 1.09 -0.44 0.57
CA TYR A 225 0.02 -0.21 -0.40
C TYR A 225 -1.28 0.28 0.27
N ARG A 226 -1.68 -0.33 1.39
CA ARG A 226 -2.88 0.08 2.14
C ARG A 226 -2.76 1.49 2.73
N ALA A 227 -1.54 1.89 3.11
CA ALA A 227 -1.25 3.21 3.64
C ALA A 227 -1.21 4.29 2.54
N THR A 228 -0.49 4.06 1.43
CA THR A 228 -0.13 5.09 0.43
C THR A 228 -0.88 4.97 -0.90
N GLY A 229 -1.47 3.82 -1.20
CA GLY A 229 -2.03 3.49 -2.53
C GLY A 229 -0.96 3.14 -3.58
N ASP A 230 0.32 3.13 -3.19
CA ASP A 230 1.45 2.82 -4.06
C ASP A 230 1.63 1.30 -4.19
N ASP A 231 1.64 0.80 -5.42
CA ASP A 231 1.71 -0.64 -5.75
C ASP A 231 3.17 -1.16 -5.91
N THR A 232 4.14 -0.38 -5.46
CA THR A 232 5.54 -0.79 -5.30
C THR A 232 5.70 -1.93 -4.29
N ARG A 233 6.67 -2.82 -4.53
CA ARG A 233 7.12 -3.86 -3.60
C ARG A 233 8.49 -3.55 -3.02
N SER A 234 8.76 -4.05 -1.84
CA SER A 234 10.10 -4.01 -1.25
C SER A 234 11.02 -5.03 -1.91
N LEU A 235 12.22 -4.61 -2.29
CA LEU A 235 13.28 -5.52 -2.74
C LEU A 235 13.62 -6.58 -1.67
N CYS A 236 13.39 -6.27 -0.39
CA CYS A 236 13.58 -7.23 0.71
C CYS A 236 12.58 -8.39 0.63
N THR A 237 11.29 -8.12 0.46
CA THR A 237 10.25 -9.17 0.41
C THR A 237 10.43 -10.01 -0.84
N THR A 238 10.55 -9.37 -2.00
CA THR A 238 10.60 -10.05 -3.30
C THR A 238 11.81 -10.97 -3.40
N VAL A 239 13.01 -10.49 -3.05
CA VAL A 239 14.24 -11.32 -3.08
C VAL A 239 14.18 -12.45 -2.07
N CYS A 240 13.75 -12.20 -0.83
CA CYS A 240 13.81 -13.22 0.23
C CYS A 240 12.70 -14.29 0.14
N LYS A 241 11.57 -14.01 -0.52
CA LYS A 241 10.36 -14.84 -0.43
C LYS A 241 9.60 -15.07 -1.73
N TRP A 242 9.88 -14.29 -2.78
CA TRP A 242 9.23 -14.38 -4.10
C TRP A 242 10.20 -14.77 -5.22
N THR A 243 11.36 -15.35 -4.89
CA THR A 243 12.33 -15.83 -5.88
C THR A 243 12.82 -14.74 -6.86
N TYR A 244 12.75 -13.47 -6.46
CA TYR A 244 13.16 -12.34 -7.29
C TYR A 244 14.68 -12.21 -7.38
N LEU A 245 15.21 -12.10 -8.60
CA LEU A 245 16.63 -11.98 -8.88
C LEU A 245 17.10 -10.53 -8.64
N GLY A 246 17.25 -10.15 -7.37
CA GLY A 246 17.67 -8.79 -6.98
C GLY A 246 19.00 -8.36 -7.59
N HIS A 247 19.92 -9.29 -7.88
CA HIS A 247 21.16 -8.99 -8.58
C HIS A 247 20.94 -8.62 -10.06
N ALA A 248 19.99 -9.28 -10.75
CA ALA A 248 19.62 -8.96 -12.12
C ALA A 248 18.94 -7.58 -12.20
N HIS A 249 18.06 -7.28 -11.24
CA HIS A 249 17.49 -5.94 -11.05
C HIS A 249 18.60 -4.88 -10.85
N MET A 250 19.54 -5.11 -9.93
CA MET A 250 20.65 -4.17 -9.65
C MET A 250 21.66 -4.01 -10.81
N HIS A 251 21.71 -4.94 -11.76
CA HIS A 251 22.50 -4.76 -13.00
C HIS A 251 21.84 -3.79 -13.98
N GLN A 252 20.53 -3.59 -13.90
CA GLN A 252 19.77 -2.71 -14.79
C GLN A 252 19.40 -1.38 -14.11
N MET A 253 19.18 -1.38 -12.79
CA MET A 253 18.86 -0.19 -11.99
C MET A 253 19.87 0.03 -10.87
N SER A 254 20.47 1.22 -10.81
CA SER A 254 21.29 1.62 -9.67
C SER A 254 20.42 2.11 -8.51
N GLU A 255 20.89 1.98 -7.28
CA GLU A 255 20.21 2.50 -6.08
C GLU A 255 19.86 4.00 -6.17
N LYS A 256 20.67 4.77 -6.92
CA LYS A 256 20.47 6.22 -7.14
C LYS A 256 19.50 6.53 -8.29
N ASP A 257 19.30 5.55 -9.16
CA ASP A 257 18.51 5.61 -10.39
C ASP A 257 17.25 4.73 -10.29
N SER A 258 16.83 4.37 -9.06
CA SER A 258 15.58 3.69 -8.69
C SER A 258 14.30 4.48 -9.09
N ARG A 259 14.37 5.39 -10.05
CA ARG A 259 13.39 6.48 -10.23
C ARG A 259 12.22 6.17 -11.17
N ASP A 260 12.29 5.05 -11.89
CA ASP A 260 11.15 4.47 -12.62
C ASP A 260 10.64 3.18 -11.96
N MET A 261 11.34 2.68 -10.93
CA MET A 261 10.93 1.60 -10.02
C MET A 261 10.62 0.24 -10.68
N GLU A 262 10.89 0.06 -11.98
CA GLU A 262 10.47 -1.10 -12.76
C GLU A 262 11.01 -2.45 -12.26
N ALA A 263 10.15 -3.48 -12.27
CA ALA A 263 10.48 -4.79 -11.74
C ALA A 263 11.28 -5.68 -12.73
N CYS A 264 12.57 -5.41 -12.90
CA CYS A 264 13.46 -6.14 -13.84
C CYS A 264 14.09 -7.47 -13.34
N GLY A 265 13.64 -8.01 -12.20
CA GLY A 265 14.21 -9.21 -11.56
C GLY A 265 13.25 -10.39 -11.44
N TRP A 266 12.10 -10.37 -12.10
CA TRP A 266 11.28 -11.57 -12.26
C TRP A 266 11.95 -12.52 -13.25
N ASP A 267 11.84 -13.82 -12.98
CA ASP A 267 12.36 -14.89 -13.84
C ASP A 267 11.16 -15.60 -14.49
N ASP A 268 10.81 -15.14 -15.68
CA ASP A 268 9.58 -15.53 -16.38
C ASP A 268 9.56 -17.04 -16.67
N ASP A 269 10.69 -17.59 -17.11
CA ASP A 269 10.90 -19.03 -17.35
C ASP A 269 10.55 -19.86 -16.10
N PHE A 270 11.02 -19.44 -14.91
CA PHE A 270 10.69 -20.11 -13.65
C PHE A 270 9.20 -20.05 -13.31
N TRP A 271 8.55 -18.89 -13.46
CA TRP A 271 7.10 -18.77 -13.18
C TRP A 271 6.26 -19.59 -14.15
N GLU A 272 6.64 -19.66 -15.43
CA GLU A 272 6.03 -20.56 -16.42
C GLU A 272 6.23 -22.04 -16.03
N GLU A 273 7.47 -22.45 -15.73
CA GLU A 273 7.84 -23.84 -15.41
C GLU A 273 7.04 -24.39 -14.22
N ILE A 274 6.83 -23.59 -13.16
CA ILE A 274 6.06 -24.02 -11.98
C ILE A 274 4.54 -23.97 -12.18
N GLY A 275 4.06 -23.63 -13.39
CA GLY A 275 2.64 -23.58 -13.73
C GLY A 275 1.94 -22.28 -13.31
N LEU A 276 2.67 -21.19 -13.12
CA LEU A 276 2.20 -19.85 -12.73
C LEU A 276 2.42 -18.77 -13.81
N GLY A 277 2.63 -19.17 -15.07
CA GLY A 277 2.84 -18.27 -16.21
C GLY A 277 1.72 -17.24 -16.47
N ASP A 278 0.51 -17.45 -15.93
CA ASP A 278 -0.57 -16.45 -15.97
C ASP A 278 -0.28 -15.19 -15.12
N LEU A 279 0.73 -15.24 -14.25
CA LEU A 279 1.31 -14.06 -13.60
C LEU A 279 2.23 -13.28 -14.54
N VAL A 280 2.93 -13.97 -15.45
CA VAL A 280 3.82 -13.41 -16.49
C VAL A 280 2.98 -12.80 -17.62
N ASP A 281 1.95 -13.51 -18.10
CA ASP A 281 0.98 -13.02 -19.12
C ASP A 281 0.35 -11.67 -18.73
N GLY A 282 0.11 -11.45 -17.44
CA GLY A 282 -0.38 -10.19 -16.89
C GLY A 282 0.68 -9.07 -16.80
N HIS A 283 1.86 -9.26 -17.39
CA HIS A 283 3.09 -8.50 -17.16
C HIS A 283 3.31 -8.25 -15.66
N HIS A 284 3.33 -9.31 -14.85
CA HIS A 284 3.55 -9.27 -13.40
C HIS A 284 2.56 -8.40 -12.59
N ALA A 285 1.45 -7.94 -13.18
CA ALA A 285 0.51 -7.03 -12.52
C ALA A 285 0.01 -7.56 -11.17
N LYS A 286 -0.28 -8.86 -11.08
CA LYS A 286 -0.78 -9.48 -9.85
C LYS A 286 0.25 -9.56 -8.73
N ILE A 287 1.56 -9.57 -9.01
CA ILE A 287 2.61 -9.75 -7.99
C ILE A 287 3.44 -8.48 -7.73
N GLY A 288 3.57 -7.60 -8.73
CA GLY A 288 4.22 -6.30 -8.61
C GLY A 288 5.01 -5.96 -9.87
N ARG A 289 4.61 -4.87 -10.54
CA ARG A 289 5.38 -4.27 -11.66
C ARG A 289 6.48 -3.32 -11.20
N SER A 290 6.50 -3.01 -9.90
CA SER A 290 7.41 -2.03 -9.30
C SER A 290 8.09 -2.64 -8.08
N VAL A 291 9.41 -2.44 -7.96
CA VAL A 291 10.25 -2.91 -6.85
C VAL A 291 11.24 -1.80 -6.45
N ALA A 292 11.37 -1.55 -5.15
CA ALA A 292 12.22 -0.49 -4.61
C ALA A 292 13.06 -0.92 -3.41
N PHE A 293 14.15 -0.20 -3.16
CA PHE A 293 15.01 -0.43 -2.00
C PHE A 293 14.26 -0.12 -0.68
N PRO A 294 14.49 -0.89 0.40
CA PRO A 294 13.92 -0.58 1.72
C PRO A 294 14.28 0.85 2.17
N GLY A 295 13.27 1.62 2.56
CA GLY A 295 13.42 3.04 2.92
C GLY A 295 13.17 4.02 1.77
N HIS A 296 12.90 3.57 0.55
CA HIS A 296 12.39 4.43 -0.52
C HIS A 296 11.01 5.03 -0.13
N PRO A 297 10.79 6.36 -0.20
CA PRO A 297 9.49 6.97 0.10
C PRO A 297 8.42 6.58 -0.93
N LEU A 298 7.25 6.14 -0.48
CA LEU A 298 6.18 5.65 -1.36
C LEU A 298 5.03 6.67 -1.54
N GLY A 299 4.52 6.74 -2.76
CA GLY A 299 3.42 7.62 -3.15
C GLY A 299 3.67 9.10 -2.83
N ALA A 300 2.61 9.77 -2.36
CA ALA A 300 2.66 11.14 -1.83
C ALA A 300 2.47 11.15 -0.30
N GLY A 301 2.89 10.09 0.39
CA GLY A 301 2.57 9.83 1.80
C GLY A 301 1.24 9.07 1.97
N LEU A 302 0.59 9.22 3.14
CA LEU A 302 -0.66 8.52 3.43
C LEU A 302 -1.81 8.94 2.51
N THR A 303 -2.61 7.97 2.08
CA THR A 303 -3.90 8.26 1.47
C THR A 303 -4.82 8.94 2.48
N ARG A 304 -5.72 9.81 1.99
CA ARG A 304 -6.80 10.39 2.81
C ARG A 304 -7.68 9.32 3.48
N ALA A 305 -7.77 8.12 2.92
CA ALA A 305 -8.50 7.00 3.52
C ALA A 305 -7.73 6.40 4.70
N ALA A 306 -6.43 6.15 4.56
CA ALA A 306 -5.57 5.65 5.62
C ALA A 306 -5.49 6.64 6.79
N ALA A 307 -5.21 7.92 6.52
CA ALA A 307 -5.15 8.96 7.56
C ALA A 307 -6.48 9.14 8.32
N LYS A 308 -7.62 8.95 7.65
CA LYS A 308 -8.96 9.01 8.28
C LYS A 308 -9.39 7.71 8.95
N ALA A 309 -8.70 6.59 8.76
CA ALA A 309 -9.09 5.29 9.31
C ALA A 309 -8.89 5.28 10.84
N ARG A 310 -9.95 5.66 11.58
CA ARG A 310 -10.08 5.61 13.05
C ARG A 310 -8.77 5.90 13.83
N ASN A 311 -8.17 7.04 13.49
CA ASN A 311 -7.03 7.69 14.17
C ASN A 311 -5.62 7.21 13.80
N LEU A 312 -5.39 6.75 12.57
CA LEU A 312 -4.05 6.71 11.97
C LEU A 312 -3.61 8.11 11.47
N PHE A 313 -3.96 9.17 12.21
CA PHE A 313 -3.60 10.54 11.84
C PHE A 313 -2.08 10.69 11.88
N ILE A 314 -1.55 11.07 10.73
CA ILE A 314 -0.21 11.54 10.39
C ILE A 314 -0.47 12.63 9.33
#